data_AF-A0AAD9CLU0-F1
#
_entry.id   AF-A0AAD9CLU0-F1
#
_cell.length_a   1.000
_cell.length_b   1.000
_cell.length_c   1.000
_cell.angle_alpha   90.00
_cell.angle_beta   90.00
_cell.angle_gamma   90.00
#
_symmetry.space_group_name_H-M   'P 1'
#
loop_
_entity.id
_entity.type
_entity.pdbx_description
1 polymer ?
#
loop_
_entity_poly.entity_id
_entity_poly.type
_entity_poly.pdbx_seq_one_letter_code
_entity_poly.pdbx_strand_id
1 'polypeptide(L)' 'MEKIVNLSLSVLLVLWGCALGGSPSVQIGGLFPRGADQEYSAFRIGMVQFGTSEFRLTPHIDNLEVANSFAVTNC' A
#
# COMPACT_ATOMS: atom_id res chain seq x y z
N MET A 1 37.67 25.94 -0.50
CA MET A 1 36.71 25.66 0.59
C MET A 1 35.27 25.62 0.08
N GLU A 2 34.83 26.56 -0.77
CA GLU A 2 33.45 26.57 -1.32
C GLU A 2 33.00 25.29 -2.02
N LYS A 3 33.87 24.62 -2.77
CA LYS A 3 33.54 23.34 -3.45
C LYS A 3 33.14 22.23 -2.47
N ILE A 4 33.73 22.20 -1.28
CA ILE A 4 33.45 21.20 -0.23
C ILE A 4 32.10 21.53 0.45
N VAL A 5 31.81 22.82 0.66
CA VAL A 5 30.55 23.28 1.24
C VAL A 5 29.37 23.00 0.30
N ASN A 6 29.53 23.25 -1.00
CA ASN A 6 28.50 22.93 -2.00
C ASN A 6 28.25 21.41 -2.12
N LEU A 7 29.31 20.59 -2.04
CA LEU A 7 29.16 19.13 -2.05
C LEU A 7 28.41 18.63 -0.81
N SER A 8 28.75 19.16 0.38
CA SER A 8 28.08 18.83 1.64
C SER A 8 26.59 19.20 1.61
N LEU A 9 26.26 20.39 1.10
CA LEU A 9 24.88 20.85 0.96
C LEU A 9 24.08 19.96 0.00
N SER A 10 24.69 19.56 -1.12
CA SER A 10 24.05 18.68 -2.10
C SER A 10 23.76 17.29 -1.52
N VAL A 11 24.68 16.75 -0.70
CA VAL A 11 24.47 15.48 -0.01
C VAL A 11 23.34 15.60 1.02
N LEU A 12 23.28 16.70 1.76
CA LEU A 12 22.22 16.94 2.74
C LEU A 12 20.84 17.02 2.09
N LEU A 13 20.73 17.70 0.95
CA LEU A 13 19.48 17.83 0.19
C LEU A 13 18.98 16.49 -0.37
N VAL A 14 19.90 15.66 -0.88
CA VAL A 14 19.56 14.31 -1.36
C VAL A 14 19.07 13.43 -0.20
N LEU A 15 19.78 13.44 0.93
CA LEU A 15 19.37 12.67 2.11
C LEU A 15 18.00 13.11 2.65
N TRP A 16 17.71 14.41 2.65
CA TRP A 16 16.42 14.95 3.06
C TRP A 16 15.31 14.54 2.09
N GLY A 17 15.56 14.56 0.78
CA GLY A 17 14.63 14.08 -0.24
C GLY A 17 14.31 12.60 -0.10
N CYS A 18 15.31 11.77 0.21
CA CYS A 18 15.12 10.33 0.43
C CYS A 18 14.32 10.02 1.70
N ALA A 19 14.46 10.82 2.76
CA ALA A 19 13.77 10.62 4.04
C ALA A 19 12.26 10.92 3.99
N LEU A 20 11.82 11.75 3.04
CA LEU A 20 10.41 12.12 2.84
C LEU A 20 9.67 11.23 1.83
N GLY A 21 10.35 10.27 1.22
CA GLY A 21 9.73 9.35 0.26
C GLY A 21 8.81 8.34 0.97
N GLY A 22 7.50 8.45 0.75
CA GLY A 22 6.54 7.42 1.14
C GLY A 22 6.72 6.13 0.33
N SER A 23 6.35 4.99 0.90
CA SER A 23 6.34 3.72 0.14
C SER A 23 5.35 3.83 -1.02
N PRO A 24 5.74 3.52 -2.27
CA PRO A 24 4.84 3.57 -3.42
C PRO A 24 3.76 2.47 -3.36
N SER A 25 3.85 1.55 -2.39
CA SER A 25 2.86 0.51 -2.15
C SER A 25 2.49 0.36 -0.67
N VAL A 26 1.20 0.22 -0.37
CA VAL A 26 0.68 -0.06 0.97
C VAL A 26 0.07 -1.46 1.03
N GLN A 27 0.43 -2.25 2.03
CA GLN A 27 -0.15 -3.57 2.26
C GLN A 27 -1.56 -3.43 2.85
N ILE A 28 -2.51 -4.19 2.31
CA ILE A 28 -3.89 -4.25 2.82
C ILE A 28 -4.31 -5.71 3.01
N GLY A 29 -5.19 -5.97 3.96
CA GLY A 29 -5.87 -7.25 4.09
C GLY A 29 -7.20 -7.24 3.33
N GLY A 30 -7.51 -8.35 2.65
CA GLY A 30 -8.80 -8.55 1.98
C GLY A 30 -9.40 -9.89 2.38
N LEU A 31 -10.52 -9.85 3.10
CA LEU A 31 -11.25 -11.04 3.54
C LEU A 31 -12.46 -11.24 2.64
N PHE A 32 -12.42 -12.28 1.80
CA PHE A 32 -13.51 -12.60 0.88
C PHE A 32 -14.20 -13.89 1.31
N PRO A 33 -15.54 -13.94 1.39
CA PRO A 33 -16.26 -15.19 1.65
C PRO A 33 -16.02 -16.19 0.52
N ARG A 34 -15.99 -17.48 0.83
CA ARG A 34 -15.96 -18.53 -0.20
C ARG A 34 -17.18 -18.40 -1.11
N GLY A 35 -16.95 -18.38 -2.41
CA GLY A 35 -17.98 -18.19 -3.43
C GLY A 35 -18.24 -16.72 -3.82
N ALA A 36 -17.57 -15.75 -3.19
CA ALA A 36 -17.63 -14.34 -3.60
C ALA A 36 -16.72 -14.03 -4.81
N ASP A 37 -16.76 -14.90 -5.83
CA ASP A 37 -15.86 -14.84 -6.98
C ASP A 37 -16.14 -13.61 -7.85
N GLN A 38 -17.40 -13.16 -7.92
CA GLN A 38 -17.80 -11.97 -8.65
C GLN A 38 -17.26 -10.70 -7.97
N GLU A 39 -17.41 -10.59 -6.65
CA GLU A 39 -16.92 -9.48 -5.85
C GLU A 39 -15.40 -9.42 -5.87
N TYR A 40 -14.72 -10.57 -5.73
CA TYR A 40 -13.26 -10.64 -5.82
C TYR A 40 -12.76 -10.23 -7.21
N SER A 41 -13.47 -10.63 -8.27
CA SER A 41 -13.16 -10.21 -9.64
C SER A 41 -13.35 -8.71 -9.84
N ALA A 42 -14.46 -8.14 -9.36
CA ALA A 42 -14.72 -6.71 -9.42
C ALA A 42 -13.67 -5.91 -8.62
N PHE A 43 -13.27 -6.40 -7.44
CA PHE A 43 -12.20 -5.82 -6.63
C PHE A 43 -10.89 -5.75 -7.42
N ARG A 44 -10.49 -6.83 -8.09
CA ARG A 44 -9.27 -6.85 -8.93
C ARG A 44 -9.33 -5.88 -10.09
N ILE A 45 -10.50 -5.71 -10.72
CA ILE A 45 -10.70 -4.71 -11.78
C ILE A 45 -10.52 -3.29 -11.19
N GLY A 46 -11.12 -3.01 -10.03
CA GLY A 46 -10.95 -1.73 -9.34
C GLY A 46 -9.49 -1.42 -9.00
N MET A 47 -8.74 -2.42 -8.52
CA MET A 47 -7.31 -2.28 -8.23
C MET A 47 -6.47 -1.85 -9.44
N VAL A 48 -6.81 -2.35 -10.64
CA VAL A 48 -6.15 -1.94 -11.88
C VAL A 48 -6.63 -0.57 -12.34
N GLN A 49 -7.94 -0.32 -12.28
CA GLN A 49 -8.57 0.91 -12.76
C GLN A 49 -8.16 2.15 -11.96
N PHE A 50 -8.03 2.01 -10.63
CA PHE A 50 -7.75 3.12 -9.72
C PHE A 50 -6.31 3.14 -9.19
N GLY A 51 -5.51 2.11 -9.47
CA GLY A 51 -4.09 2.08 -9.11
C GLY A 51 -3.29 3.08 -9.92
N THR A 52 -2.49 3.92 -9.26
CA THR A 52 -1.66 4.93 -9.93
C THR A 52 -0.20 4.46 -10.01
N SER A 53 0.64 5.19 -10.74
CA SER A 53 2.10 4.97 -10.75
C SER A 53 2.77 5.42 -9.45
N GLU A 54 2.16 6.38 -8.74
CA GLU A 54 2.69 6.95 -7.50
C GLU A 54 2.27 6.16 -6.26
N PHE A 55 1.12 5.49 -6.32
CA PHE A 55 0.55 4.78 -5.19
C PHE A 55 -0.23 3.53 -5.61
N ARG A 56 0.13 2.39 -5.02
CA ARG A 56 -0.53 1.10 -5.25
C ARG A 56 -0.87 0.40 -3.95
N LEU A 57 -1.88 -0.46 -3.99
CA LEU A 57 -2.21 -1.34 -2.88
C LEU A 57 -1.66 -2.74 -3.18
N THR A 58 -1.10 -3.39 -2.16
CA THR A 58 -0.60 -4.77 -2.23
C THR A 58 -1.50 -5.63 -1.33
N PRO A 59 -2.52 -6.30 -1.88
CA PRO A 59 -3.49 -7.01 -1.08
C PRO A 59 -2.97 -8.40 -0.65
N HIS A 60 -3.20 -8.76 0.61
CA HIS A 60 -3.14 -10.12 1.13
C HIS A 60 -4.57 -10.65 1.25
N ILE A 61 -4.93 -11.65 0.45
CA ILE A 61 -6.31 -12.13 0.29
C ILE A 61 -6.50 -13.47 1.00
N ASP A 62 -7.48 -13.52 1.90
CA ASP A 62 -7.87 -14.75 2.61
C ASP A 62 -9.34 -15.09 2.32
N ASN A 63 -9.57 -16.33 1.86
CA ASN A 63 -10.90 -16.84 1.52
C ASN A 63 -11.55 -17.53 2.73
N LEU A 64 -12.56 -16.89 3.32
CA LEU A 64 -13.18 -17.32 4.56
C LEU A 64 -14.43 -18.17 4.33
N GLU A 65 -14.62 -19.22 5.15
CA GLU A 65 -15.84 -20.05 5.11
C GLU A 65 -17.09 -19.29 5.62
N VAL A 66 -16.88 -18.28 6.46
CA VAL A 66 -17.93 -17.37 6.96
C VAL A 66 -17.37 -15.95 6.87
N ALA A 67 -18.18 -15.00 6.39
CA ALA A 67 -17.89 -13.57 6.39
C ALA A 67 -17.90 -13.01 7.82
N ASN A 68 -17.03 -13.51 8.70
CA ASN A 68 -16.84 -12.95 10.03
C ASN A 68 -15.94 -11.73 9.92
N SER A 69 -16.44 -10.68 9.27
CA SER A 69 -15.74 -9.41 9.11
C SER A 69 -15.91 -8.47 10.32
N PHE A 70 -16.77 -8.78 11.32
CA PHE A 70 -17.02 -7.86 12.46
C PHE A 70 -17.40 -8.44 13.84
N ALA A 71 -17.33 -9.75 14.12
CA ALA A 71 -17.78 -10.26 15.43
C ALA A 71 -16.69 -11.08 16.16
N VAL A 72 -16.00 -10.45 17.12
CA VAL A 72 -15.98 -10.79 18.56
C VAL A 72 -15.11 -9.73 19.27
N THR A 73 -15.71 -8.61 19.66
CA THR A 73 -15.31 -7.95 20.91
C THR A 73 -16.21 -8.54 21.98
N ASN A 74 -15.76 -9.62 22.62
CA ASN A 74 -16.43 -10.14 23.79
C ASN A 74 -16.29 -9.10 24.91
N CYS A 75 -17.41 -8.58 25.41
CA CYS A 75 -17.49 -7.83 26.65
C CYS A 75 -18.01 -8.75 27.75
#